data_AF-A0A6A2Z5I3-F1
#
_entry.id   AF-A0A6A2Z5I3-F1
#
_cell.length_a   1.000
_cell.length_b   1.000
_cell.length_c   1.000
_cell.angle_alpha   90.00
_cell.angle_beta   90.00
_cell.angle_gamma   90.00
#
_symmetry.space_group_name_H-M   'P 1'
#
loop_
_entity.id
_entity.type
_entity.pdbx_description
1 polymer ?
#
loop_
_entity_poly.entity_id
_entity_poly.type
_entity_poly.pdbx_seq_one_letter_code
_entity_poly.pdbx_strand_id
1 'polypeptide(L)'
;MNYGKLPSFINHEETRLAIACERAFLEKLNGSCRTPIAGYACKDKDGNCMFKGLVASPDGTRVLETSRKGSYDFEDMVSMGRDAGEKLLSRAGPGFFDS
;
A
#
# COMPACT_ATOMS: atom_id res chain seq x y z
N MET A 1 15.10 29.02 -5.44
CA MET A 1 15.62 27.68 -5.11
C MET A 1 14.70 26.64 -5.71
N ASN A 2 15.13 25.92 -6.75
CA ASN A 2 14.38 24.83 -7.37
C ASN A 2 14.76 23.52 -6.69
N TYR A 3 14.05 23.14 -5.62
CA TYR A 3 14.21 21.82 -4.97
C TYR A 3 13.37 20.71 -5.65
N GLY A 4 12.84 20.96 -6.86
CA GLY A 4 11.79 20.12 -7.46
C GLY A 4 12.24 18.80 -8.09
N LYS A 5 13.54 18.47 -8.10
CA LYS A 5 14.03 17.22 -8.69
C LYS A 5 15.02 16.54 -7.76
N LEU A 6 14.58 15.44 -7.15
CA LEU A 6 15.48 14.54 -6.42
C LEU A 6 16.58 14.08 -7.38
N PRO A 7 17.85 14.04 -6.95
CA PRO A 7 18.93 13.59 -7.81
C PRO A 7 18.68 12.14 -8.25
N SER A 8 18.74 11.87 -9.55
CA SER A 8 18.45 10.53 -10.09
C SER A 8 19.38 9.44 -9.54
N PHE A 9 20.58 9.80 -9.08
CA PHE A 9 21.55 8.84 -8.53
C PHE A 9 21.19 8.31 -7.13
N ILE A 10 20.28 8.96 -6.38
CA ILE A 10 19.82 8.45 -5.07
C ILE A 10 18.47 7.71 -5.18
N ASN A 11 17.81 7.79 -6.34
CA ASN A 11 16.54 7.12 -6.56
C ASN A 11 16.74 5.68 -7.03
N HIS A 12 16.24 4.72 -6.28
CA HIS A 12 16.21 3.32 -6.68
C HIS A 12 14.82 2.99 -7.26
N GLU A 13 14.76 2.73 -8.57
CA GLU A 13 13.47 2.64 -9.29
C GLU A 13 12.58 1.51 -8.76
N GLU A 14 13.16 0.36 -8.42
CA GLU A 14 12.39 -0.77 -7.90
C GLU A 14 11.72 -0.44 -6.55
N THR A 15 12.44 0.28 -5.69
CA THR A 15 11.90 0.76 -4.41
C THR A 15 10.86 1.85 -4.64
N ARG A 16 11.08 2.76 -5.59
CA ARG A 16 10.11 3.79 -5.97
C ARG A 16 8.77 3.18 -6.38
N LEU A 17 8.80 2.10 -7.17
CA LEU A 17 7.60 1.40 -7.61
C LEU A 17 6.89 0.67 -6.46
N ALA A 18 7.63 -0.06 -5.60
CA ALA A 18 7.06 -0.67 -4.39
C ALA A 18 6.33 0.37 -3.53
N ILE A 19 7.00 1.48 -3.25
CA ILE A 19 6.48 2.58 -2.43
C ILE A 19 5.27 3.24 -3.11
N ALA A 20 5.20 3.29 -4.44
CA ALA A 20 4.02 3.80 -5.14
C ALA A 20 2.78 2.95 -4.86
N CYS A 21 2.91 1.62 -4.86
CA CYS A 21 1.83 0.70 -4.50
C CYS A 21 1.41 0.87 -3.03
N GLU A 22 2.40 0.83 -2.11
CA GLU A 22 2.17 0.95 -0.67
C GLU A 22 1.52 2.29 -0.30
N ARG A 23 1.96 3.39 -0.90
CA ARG A 23 1.38 4.72 -0.67
C ARG A 23 -0.03 4.84 -1.22
N ALA A 24 -0.31 4.32 -2.42
CA ALA A 24 -1.66 4.34 -2.97
C ALA A 24 -2.64 3.56 -2.08
N PHE A 25 -2.18 2.45 -1.49
CA PHE A 25 -2.94 1.69 -0.49
C PHE A 25 -3.22 2.51 0.79
N LEU A 26 -2.19 3.13 1.36
CA LEU A 26 -2.32 3.96 2.58
C LEU A 26 -3.20 5.19 2.36
N GLU A 27 -3.01 5.89 1.24
CA GLU A 27 -3.81 7.05 0.84
C GLU A 27 -5.28 6.67 0.70
N LYS A 28 -5.57 5.50 0.12
CA LYS A 28 -6.96 5.02 0.00
C LYS A 28 -7.60 4.75 1.35
N LEU A 29 -6.86 4.22 2.31
CA LEU A 29 -7.34 3.92 3.66
C LEU A 29 -7.46 5.17 4.55
N ASN A 30 -6.99 6.33 4.09
CA ASN A 30 -6.97 7.58 4.85
C ASN A 30 -6.33 7.41 6.25
N GLY A 31 -5.27 6.61 6.31
CA GLY A 31 -4.59 6.25 7.55
C GLY A 31 -3.82 7.42 8.17
N SER A 32 -3.72 7.41 9.50
CA SER A 32 -2.79 8.26 10.25
C SER A 32 -1.64 7.43 10.82
N CYS A 33 -0.65 8.08 11.43
CA CYS A 33 0.46 7.39 12.12
C CYS A 33 0.00 6.47 13.27
N ARG A 34 -1.28 6.52 13.67
CA ARG A 34 -1.87 5.73 14.76
C ARG A 34 -2.84 4.66 14.27
N THR A 35 -3.16 4.63 12.97
CA THR A 35 -4.09 3.65 12.42
C THR A 35 -3.33 2.33 12.20
N PRO A 36 -3.79 1.18 12.74
CA PRO A 36 -3.09 -0.10 12.57
C PRO A 36 -3.21 -0.62 11.14
N ILE A 37 -2.26 -0.21 10.27
CA ILE A 37 -2.22 -0.54 8.85
C ILE A 37 -0.82 -1.01 8.49
N ALA A 38 -0.71 -2.08 7.70
CA ALA A 38 0.55 -2.46 7.06
C ALA A 38 0.33 -2.71 5.57
N GLY A 39 1.29 -2.27 4.75
CA GLY A 39 1.34 -2.54 3.31
C GLY A 39 2.77 -2.86 2.92
N TYR A 40 2.96 -3.91 2.12
CA TYR A 40 4.25 -4.36 1.65
C TYR A 40 4.16 -4.83 0.20
N ALA A 41 4.92 -4.19 -0.69
CA ALA A 41 5.07 -4.55 -2.08
C ALA A 41 6.50 -5.04 -2.34
N CYS A 42 6.64 -6.16 -3.04
CA CYS A 42 7.94 -6.64 -3.50
C CYS A 42 7.87 -7.28 -4.88
N LYS A 43 9.00 -7.37 -5.54
CA LYS A 43 9.14 -8.07 -6.82
C LYS A 43 9.37 -9.56 -6.56
N ASP A 44 8.60 -10.42 -7.23
CA ASP A 44 8.80 -11.86 -7.20
C ASP A 44 9.89 -12.30 -8.20
N LYS A 45 10.15 -13.62 -8.23
CA LYS A 45 11.21 -14.22 -9.06
C LYS A 45 10.94 -14.08 -10.56
N ASP A 46 9.68 -13.91 -10.93
CA ASP A 46 9.21 -13.81 -12.31
C ASP A 46 9.11 -12.34 -12.74
N GLY A 47 9.49 -11.40 -11.87
CA GLY A 47 9.47 -9.96 -12.15
C GLY A 47 8.13 -9.28 -11.88
N ASN A 48 7.15 -9.98 -11.29
CA ASN A 48 5.83 -9.42 -10.97
C ASN A 48 5.81 -8.79 -9.58
N CYS A 49 4.88 -7.87 -9.35
CA CYS A 49 4.58 -7.42 -8.00
C CYS A 49 3.83 -8.49 -7.22
N MET A 50 4.24 -8.68 -5.97
CA MET A 50 3.46 -9.35 -4.95
C MET A 50 3.20 -8.33 -3.83
N PHE A 51 1.95 -7.87 -3.72
CA PHE A 51 1.52 -6.94 -2.69
C PHE A 51 0.74 -7.67 -1.60
N LYS A 52 1.01 -7.33 -0.34
CA LYS A 52 0.22 -7.72 0.82
C LYS A 52 -0.13 -6.49 1.64
N GLY A 53 -1.38 -6.38 2.06
CA GLY A 53 -1.84 -5.31 2.92
C GLY A 53 -2.77 -5.83 4.01
N LEU A 54 -2.78 -5.16 5.16
CA LEU A 54 -3.70 -5.47 6.25
C LEU A 54 -4.13 -4.22 7.01
N VAL A 55 -5.29 -4.34 7.65
CA VAL A 55 -5.76 -3.42 8.69
C VAL A 55 -6.13 -4.23 9.94
N ALA A 56 -5.88 -3.68 11.12
CA ALA A 56 -6.29 -4.27 12.39
C ALA A 56 -7.15 -3.29 13.21
N SER A 57 -8.06 -3.82 14.02
CA SER A 57 -8.77 -3.02 15.03
C SER A 57 -7.76 -2.51 16.07
N PRO A 58 -8.00 -1.34 16.69
CA PRO A 58 -7.15 -0.80 17.75
C PRO A 58 -6.84 -1.78 18.89
N ASP A 59 -7.81 -2.61 19.29
CA ASP A 59 -7.65 -3.67 20.30
C ASP A 59 -6.93 -4.94 19.78
N GLY A 60 -6.64 -5.02 18.49
CA GLY A 60 -5.98 -6.15 17.82
C GLY A 60 -6.83 -7.41 17.67
N THR A 61 -8.10 -7.42 18.05
CA THR A 61 -8.96 -8.62 18.01
C THR A 61 -9.43 -8.97 16.60
N ARG A 62 -9.42 -8.01 15.68
CA ARG A 62 -9.83 -8.18 14.28
C ARG A 62 -8.69 -7.77 13.36
N VAL A 63 -8.32 -8.66 12.45
CA VAL A 63 -7.34 -8.40 11.38
C VAL A 63 -7.97 -8.73 10.03
N LEU A 64 -7.86 -7.81 9.07
CA LEU A 64 -8.32 -7.99 7.70
C LEU A 64 -7.15 -7.85 6.75
N GLU A 65 -6.89 -8.90 5.98
CA GLU A 65 -5.77 -8.95 5.02
C GLU A 65 -6.25 -8.96 3.57
N THR A 66 -5.41 -8.48 2.66
CA THR A 66 -5.62 -8.49 1.21
C THR A 66 -4.29 -8.70 0.50
N SER A 67 -4.33 -9.24 -0.73
CA SER A 67 -3.14 -9.43 -1.55
C SER A 67 -3.42 -9.15 -3.03
N ARG A 68 -2.42 -8.69 -3.76
CA ARG A 68 -2.47 -8.52 -5.22
C ARG A 68 -1.22 -9.07 -5.88
N LYS A 69 -1.37 -9.49 -7.13
CA LYS A 69 -0.27 -9.85 -8.02
C LYS A 69 -0.52 -9.18 -9.37
N GLY A 70 0.52 -8.61 -9.98
CA GLY A 70 0.41 -7.90 -11.25
C GLY A 70 1.77 -7.44 -11.75
N SER A 71 1.77 -6.65 -12.82
CA SER A 71 2.99 -6.12 -13.41
C SER A 71 3.71 -5.19 -12.43
N TYR A 72 5.04 -5.14 -12.54
CA TYR A 72 5.89 -4.26 -11.71
C TYR A 72 6.19 -2.94 -12.45
N ASP A 73 5.15 -2.26 -12.94
CA ASP A 73 5.21 -0.92 -13.54
C ASP A 73 4.36 0.08 -12.76
N PHE A 74 4.59 1.38 -12.97
CA PHE A 74 4.03 2.42 -12.10
C PHE A 74 2.50 2.45 -12.08
N GLU A 75 1.84 2.27 -13.22
CA GLU A 75 0.38 2.36 -13.32
C GLU A 75 -0.29 1.17 -12.62
N ASP A 76 0.19 -0.04 -12.90
CA ASP A 76 -0.31 -1.25 -12.26
C ASP A 76 -0.04 -1.24 -10.75
N MET A 77 1.13 -0.77 -10.30
CA MET A 77 1.48 -0.66 -8.89
C MET A 77 0.52 0.27 -8.13
N VAL A 78 0.24 1.46 -8.66
CA VAL A 78 -0.70 2.41 -8.06
C VAL A 78 -2.14 1.85 -8.07
N SER A 79 -2.55 1.24 -9.18
CA SER A 79 -3.88 0.62 -9.31
C SER A 79 -4.11 -0.48 -8.29
N MET A 80 -3.14 -1.41 -8.15
CA MET A 80 -3.20 -2.50 -7.16
C MET A 80 -3.27 -1.98 -5.73
N GLY A 81 -2.50 -0.95 -5.39
CA GLY A 81 -2.54 -0.35 -4.05
C GLY A 81 -3.91 0.24 -3.73
N ARG A 82 -4.47 1.03 -4.65
CA ARG A 82 -5.82 1.62 -4.49
C ARG A 82 -6.90 0.56 -4.35
N ASP A 83 -6.92 -0.43 -5.25
CA ASP A 83 -7.92 -1.50 -5.22
C ASP A 83 -7.82 -2.35 -3.94
N ALA A 84 -6.61 -2.62 -3.45
CA ALA A 84 -6.40 -3.29 -2.18
C ALA A 84 -6.97 -2.49 -0.99
N GLY A 85 -6.79 -1.16 -0.98
CA GLY A 85 -7.33 -0.29 0.06
C GLY A 85 -8.86 -0.25 0.03
N GLU A 86 -9.45 -0.16 -1.16
CA GLU A 86 -10.91 -0.22 -1.37
C GLU A 86 -11.50 -1.54 -0.87
N LYS A 87 -10.83 -2.66 -1.16
CA LYS A 87 -11.24 -3.98 -0.68
C LYS A 87 -11.27 -4.06 0.84
N LEU A 88 -10.29 -3.48 1.53
CA LEU A 88 -10.26 -3.48 3.00
C LEU A 88 -11.30 -2.53 3.60
N LEU A 89 -11.49 -1.32 3.05
CA LEU A 89 -12.55 -0.42 3.51
C LEU A 89 -13.93 -1.06 3.43
N SER A 90 -14.22 -1.73 2.30
CA SER A 90 -15.50 -2.42 2.11
C SER A 90 -15.71 -3.54 3.13
N ARG A 91 -14.65 -4.21 3.58
CA ARG A 91 -14.72 -5.32 4.56
C ARG A 91 -14.70 -4.86 6.01
N ALA A 92 -13.99 -3.77 6.31
CA ALA A 92 -13.85 -3.21 7.65
C ALA A 92 -15.21 -2.78 8.20
N GLY A 93 -16.01 -2.12 7.35
CA GLY A 93 -17.28 -1.53 7.72
C GLY A 93 -17.12 -0.28 8.59
N PRO A 94 -18.23 0.40 8.94
CA PRO A 94 -18.20 1.57 9.81
C PRO A 94 -17.64 1.22 11.20
N GLY A 95 -16.84 2.12 11.78
CA GLY A 95 -16.36 2.00 13.17
C GLY A 95 -15.20 1.01 13.39
N PHE A 96 -14.66 0.39 12.33
CA PHE A 96 -13.57 -0.60 12.47
C PHE A 96 -12.32 -0.05 13.16
N PHE A 97 -12.02 1.23 12.96
CA PHE A 97 -10.84 1.90 13.55
C PHE A 97 -11.15 2.60 14.88
N ASP A 98 -12.41 2.54 15.34
CA ASP A 98 -12.87 3.19 16.57
C ASP A 98 -13.02 2.21 17.74
N SER A 99 -12.84 0.89 17.51
CA SER A 99 -13.08 -0.21 18.46
C SER A 99 -11.88 -0.59 19.32
#